data_AF-Q5HPD9-F1
#
_entry.id   AF-Q5HPD9-F1
#
_cell.length_a   1.000
_cell.length_b   1.000
_cell.length_c   1.000
_cell.angle_alpha   90.00
_cell.angle_beta   90.00
_cell.angle_gamma   90.00
#
_symmetry.space_group_name_H-M   'P 1'
#
loop_
_entity.id
_entity.type
_entity.pdbx_description
1 polymer ?
#
loop_
_entity_poly.entity_id
_entity_poly.type
_entity_poly.pdbx_seq_one_letter_code
_entity_poly.pdbx_strand_id
1 'polypeptide(L)'
;MWTVVKIRADYEGWWLFDDWPQKIVEQSEFTTYEQMMEYYINVLNHSKKCYDNYVVGKYNIHAFYNNCDLNFCEDCEEDLQIFYSFIILKNNEVYFNLPKID
;
A
#
# COMPACT_ATOMS: atom_id res chain seq x y z
N MET A 1 -8.84 -13.11 -10.89
CA MET A 1 -9.35 -12.20 -9.84
C MET A 1 -8.35 -11.09 -9.65
N TRP A 2 -8.81 -9.84 -9.55
CA TRP A 2 -7.97 -8.70 -9.20
C TRP A 2 -8.36 -8.18 -7.83
N THR A 3 -7.39 -7.82 -7.00
CA THR A 3 -7.66 -7.28 -5.67
C THR A 3 -6.78 -6.06 -5.45
N VAL A 4 -7.35 -4.97 -4.94
CA VAL A 4 -6.57 -3.88 -4.35
C VAL A 4 -6.61 -4.07 -2.85
N VAL A 5 -5.45 -4.18 -2.22
CA VAL A 5 -5.36 -4.27 -0.76
C VAL A 5 -4.57 -3.10 -0.22
N LYS A 6 -4.98 -2.62 0.94
CA LYS A 6 -4.26 -1.64 1.74
C LYS A 6 -3.50 -2.40 2.83
N ILE A 7 -2.20 -2.20 2.88
CA ILE A 7 -1.37 -2.72 3.98
C ILE A 7 -0.96 -1.58 4.90
N ARG A 8 -0.90 -1.85 6.20
CA ARG A 8 -0.35 -0.96 7.24
C ARG A 8 0.91 -1.59 7.81
N ALA A 9 2.05 -0.95 7.61
CA ALA A 9 3.34 -1.48 8.03
C ALA A 9 4.30 -0.36 8.47
N ASP A 10 5.31 -0.72 9.23
CA ASP A 10 6.39 0.13 9.75
C ASP A 10 7.58 0.27 8.78
N TYR A 11 7.43 -0.21 7.54
CA TYR A 11 8.39 -0.04 6.46
C TYR A 11 7.67 0.16 5.13
N GLU A 12 8.12 1.15 4.34
CA GLU A 12 7.45 1.61 3.13
C GLU A 12 7.43 0.58 2.01
N GLY A 13 8.20 -0.50 2.11
CA GLY A 13 8.32 -1.56 1.11
C GLY A 13 7.81 -2.93 1.57
N TRP A 14 6.93 -3.00 2.57
CA TRP A 14 6.58 -4.28 3.23
C TRP A 14 6.04 -5.36 2.27
N TRP A 15 5.50 -4.99 1.12
CA TRP A 15 5.05 -5.93 0.07
C TRP A 15 6.17 -6.79 -0.54
N LEU A 16 7.43 -6.53 -0.20
CA LEU A 16 8.58 -7.32 -0.62
C LEU A 16 8.88 -8.51 0.29
N PHE A 17 8.26 -8.60 1.48
CA PHE A 17 8.46 -9.68 2.45
C PHE A 17 7.32 -10.69 2.40
N ASP A 18 7.60 -11.96 2.64
CA ASP A 18 6.60 -13.04 2.53
C ASP A 18 5.43 -12.91 3.53
N ASP A 19 5.62 -12.16 4.62
CA ASP A 19 4.61 -11.92 5.65
C ASP A 19 3.69 -10.72 5.36
N TRP A 20 3.86 -10.05 4.21
CA TRP A 20 3.00 -8.93 3.80
C TRP A 20 1.49 -9.18 3.91
N PRO A 21 0.95 -10.40 3.69
CA PRO A 21 -0.49 -10.63 3.83
C PRO A 21 -1.00 -10.37 5.25
N GLN A 22 -0.15 -10.51 6.27
CA GLN A 22 -0.50 -10.25 7.67
C GLN A 22 -0.70 -8.76 7.96
N LYS A 23 -0.24 -7.88 7.07
CA LYS A 23 -0.35 -6.42 7.19
C LYS A 23 -1.60 -5.85 6.50
N ILE A 24 -2.42 -6.69 5.86
CA ILE A 24 -3.65 -6.24 5.17
C ILE A 24 -4.63 -5.69 6.20
N VAL A 25 -5.10 -4.46 5.97
CA VAL A 25 -6.14 -3.81 6.80
C VAL A 25 -7.43 -3.58 6.02
N GLU A 26 -7.37 -3.47 4.70
CA GLU A 26 -8.54 -3.32 3.83
C GLU A 26 -8.30 -4.06 2.49
N GLN A 27 -9.37 -4.58 1.88
CA GLN A 27 -9.31 -5.23 0.57
C GLN A 27 -10.57 -4.97 -0.25
N SER A 28 -10.39 -4.82 -1.56
CA SER A 28 -11.46 -4.66 -2.54
C SER A 28 -11.20 -5.56 -3.75
N GLU A 29 -12.20 -6.35 -4.15
CA GLU A 29 -12.09 -7.32 -5.23
C GLU A 29 -12.77 -6.83 -6.51
N PHE A 30 -12.19 -7.20 -7.65
CA PHE A 30 -12.61 -6.77 -8.98
C PHE A 30 -12.51 -7.92 -9.98
N THR A 31 -13.43 -7.90 -10.95
CA THR A 31 -13.49 -8.93 -11.99
C THR A 31 -12.57 -8.61 -13.17
N THR A 32 -12.41 -7.33 -13.51
CA THR A 32 -11.58 -6.89 -14.63
C THR A 32 -10.43 -5.99 -14.19
N TYR A 33 -9.41 -5.90 -15.04
CA TYR A 33 -8.25 -5.04 -14.79
C TYR A 33 -8.65 -3.56 -14.80
N GLU A 34 -9.57 -3.16 -15.68
CA GLU A 34 -10.04 -1.79 -15.84
C GLU A 34 -10.75 -1.31 -14.57
N GLN A 35 -11.68 -2.11 -14.03
CA GLN A 35 -12.38 -1.79 -12.77
C GLN A 35 -11.40 -1.62 -11.62
N MET A 36 -10.44 -2.54 -11.51
CA MET A 36 -9.40 -2.50 -10.49
C MET A 36 -8.54 -1.23 -10.62
N MET A 37 -8.09 -0.90 -11.84
CA MET A 37 -7.21 0.25 -12.06
C MET A 37 -7.93 1.57 -11.82
N GLU A 38 -9.20 1.69 -12.21
CA GLU A 38 -10.03 2.86 -11.92
C GLU A 38 -10.13 3.08 -10.40
N TYR A 39 -10.43 2.01 -9.65
CA TYR A 39 -10.46 2.07 -8.19
C TYR A 39 -9.10 2.42 -7.59
N TYR A 40 -8.01 1.79 -8.05
CA TYR A 40 -6.66 2.02 -7.56
C TYR A 40 -6.25 3.50 -7.74
N ILE A 41 -6.46 4.07 -8.92
CA ILE A 41 -6.16 5.48 -9.20
C ILE A 41 -6.99 6.41 -8.30
N ASN A 42 -8.27 6.12 -8.11
CA ASN A 42 -9.14 6.91 -7.24
C ASN A 42 -8.65 6.88 -5.79
N VAL A 43 -8.25 5.71 -5.29
CA VAL A 43 -7.72 5.56 -3.94
C VAL A 43 -6.38 6.29 -3.77
N LEU A 44 -5.49 6.24 -4.77
CA LEU A 44 -4.23 7.02 -4.73
C LEU A 44 -4.51 8.53 -4.69
N ASN A 45 -5.41 9.01 -5.54
CA ASN A 45 -5.78 10.44 -5.59
C ASN A 45 -6.47 10.91 -4.31
N HIS A 46 -7.28 10.05 -3.69
CA HIS A 46 -7.86 10.32 -2.39
C HIS A 46 -6.78 10.37 -1.30
N SER A 47 -5.88 9.38 -1.29
CA SER A 47 -4.79 9.29 -0.31
C SER A 47 -3.84 10.48 -0.39
N LYS A 48 -3.49 10.96 -1.59
CA LYS A 48 -2.70 12.20 -1.80
C LYS A 48 -3.35 13.44 -1.15
N LYS A 49 -4.64 13.43 -0.85
CA LYS A 49 -5.35 14.53 -0.15
C LYS A 49 -5.51 14.30 1.35
N CYS A 50 -5.40 13.05 1.81
CA CYS A 50 -5.67 12.65 3.18
C CYS A 50 -4.40 12.41 4.01
N TYR A 51 -3.26 12.16 3.36
CA TYR A 51 -1.97 12.03 4.00
C TYR A 51 -1.07 13.22 3.68
N ASP A 52 -0.26 13.62 4.65
CA ASP A 52 0.67 14.73 4.54
C ASP A 52 1.82 14.40 3.58
N ASN A 53 2.23 13.13 3.53
CA ASN A 53 3.39 12.69 2.78
C ASN A 53 3.16 11.35 2.07
N TYR A 54 3.96 11.11 1.05
CA TYR A 54 4.09 9.80 0.43
C TYR A 54 5.47 9.62 -0.20
N VAL A 55 5.86 8.37 -0.38
CA VAL A 55 7.00 7.96 -1.19
C VAL A 55 6.53 6.98 -2.26
N VAL A 56 7.17 7.02 -3.43
CA VAL A 56 6.95 6.04 -4.50
C VAL A 56 8.08 5.01 -4.42
N GLY A 57 7.76 3.82 -3.93
CA GLY A 57 8.69 2.73 -3.73
C GLY A 57 8.93 1.90 -4.99
N LYS A 58 9.50 0.71 -4.79
CA LYS A 58 9.76 -0.26 -5.85
C LYS A 58 8.44 -0.63 -6.56
N TYR A 59 8.50 -0.80 -7.88
CA TYR A 59 7.36 -1.16 -8.73
C TYR A 59 6.24 -0.10 -8.80
N ASN A 60 6.56 1.18 -8.57
CA ASN A 60 5.62 2.31 -8.62
C ASN A 60 4.49 2.22 -7.57
N ILE A 61 4.71 1.46 -6.49
CA ILE A 61 3.76 1.37 -5.38
C ILE A 61 3.95 2.59 -4.47
N HIS A 62 2.86 3.25 -4.14
CA HIS A 62 2.87 4.40 -3.24
C HIS A 62 2.74 3.93 -1.79
N ALA A 63 3.53 4.52 -0.91
CA ALA A 63 3.44 4.37 0.54
C ALA A 63 3.18 5.75 1.16
N PHE A 64 2.00 5.92 1.73
CA PHE A 64 1.53 7.17 2.34
C PHE A 64 1.78 7.17 3.84
N TYR A 65 2.07 8.32 4.43
CA TYR A 65 2.31 8.43 5.85
C TYR A 65 2.04 9.85 6.39
N ASN A 66 1.77 9.92 7.69
CA ASN A 66 1.67 11.16 8.45
C ASN A 66 2.74 11.14 9.54
N ASN A 67 3.44 12.25 9.75
CA ASN A 67 4.57 12.33 10.69
C ASN A 67 4.18 12.02 12.15
N CYS A 68 2.89 12.13 12.48
CA CYS A 68 2.35 11.86 13.81
C CYS A 68 1.72 10.46 13.94
N ASP A 69 1.62 9.68 12.86
CA ASP A 69 1.13 8.29 12.89
C ASP A 69 2.34 7.35 13.00
N LEU A 70 2.77 7.13 14.25
CA LEU A 70 3.91 6.29 14.59
C LEU A 70 3.43 5.06 15.39
N ASN A 71 4.23 4.00 15.39
CA ASN A 71 4.00 2.82 16.21
C ASN A 71 5.28 2.46 16.96
N PHE A 72 5.17 2.31 18.27
CA PHE A 72 6.27 1.84 19.08
C PHE A 72 6.60 0.38 18.71
N CYS A 73 7.83 0.15 18.27
CA CYS A 73 8.35 -1.18 18.00
C CYS A 73 9.10 -1.68 19.23
N GLU A 74 8.59 -2.73 19.87
CA GLU A 74 9.21 -3.31 21.08
C GLU A 74 10.60 -3.89 20.78
N ASP A 75 10.80 -4.48 19.61
CA ASP A 75 12.08 -5.08 19.23
C ASP A 75 13.16 -4.02 18.94
N CYS A 76 12.77 -2.83 18.50
CA CYS A 76 13.67 -1.73 18.19
C CYS A 76 13.78 -0.70 19.32
N GLU A 77 12.89 -0.75 20.31
CA GLU A 77 12.75 0.23 21.39
C GLU A 77 12.57 1.69 20.90
N GLU A 78 11.94 1.87 19.73
CA GLU A 78 11.73 3.19 19.12
C GLU A 78 10.36 3.33 18.44
N ASP A 79 9.93 4.58 18.24
CA ASP A 79 8.72 4.90 17.47
C ASP A 79 9.02 4.84 15.97
N LEU A 80 8.44 3.85 15.28
CA LEU A 80 8.60 3.67 13.83
C LEU A 80 7.48 4.37 13.06
N GLN A 81 7.84 4.94 11.90
CA GLN A 81 6.89 5.53 10.99
C GLN A 81 5.97 4.47 10.40
N ILE A 82 4.66 4.70 10.48
CA ILE A 82 3.69 3.86 9.80
C ILE A 82 3.44 4.33 8.38
N PHE A 83 3.46 3.37 7.46
CA PHE A 83 3.15 3.51 6.05
C PHE A 83 1.87 2.75 5.70
N TYR A 84 1.07 3.40 4.85
CA TYR A 84 -0.09 2.79 4.20
C TYR A 84 0.20 2.64 2.73
N SER A 85 0.29 1.40 2.26
CA SER A 85 0.55 1.11 0.86
C SER A 85 -0.64 0.43 0.22
N PHE A 86 -0.93 0.80 -1.02
CA PHE A 86 -1.95 0.15 -1.82
C PHE A 86 -1.27 -0.75 -2.83
N ILE A 87 -1.52 -2.05 -2.77
CA ILE A 87 -0.93 -3.04 -3.66
C ILE A 87 -2.02 -3.76 -4.44
N ILE A 88 -1.67 -4.15 -5.67
CA ILE A 88 -2.57 -4.88 -6.56
C ILE A 88 -2.17 -6.35 -6.53
N LEU A 89 -3.15 -7.22 -6.38
CA LEU A 89 -3.00 -8.65 -6.46
C LEU A 89 -3.68 -9.17 -7.74
N LYS A 90 -3.02 -10.12 -8.40
CA LYS A 90 -3.60 -10.92 -9.48
C LYS A 90 -3.60 -12.37 -9.03
N ASN A 91 -4.78 -12.94 -8.80
CA ASN A 91 -4.93 -14.29 -8.26
C ASN A 91 -4.12 -14.52 -6.96
N ASN A 92 -4.22 -13.56 -6.03
CA ASN A 92 -3.55 -13.54 -4.72
C ASN A 92 -2.02 -13.36 -4.74
N GLU A 93 -1.41 -13.17 -5.90
CA GLU A 93 0.01 -12.81 -6.02
C GLU A 93 0.16 -11.31 -6.30
N VAL A 94 1.20 -10.70 -5.73
CA VAL A 94 1.47 -9.26 -5.94
C VAL A 94 1.78 -9.00 -7.41
N TYR A 95 1.05 -8.06 -8.00
CA TYR A 95 1.20 -7.63 -9.39
C TYR A 95 2.14 -6.42 -9.46
N PHE A 96 3.35 -6.65 -9.99
CA PHE A 96 4.41 -5.64 -10.00
C PHE A 96 4.51 -4.81 -11.28
N ASN A 97 3.73 -5.12 -12.32
CA ASN A 97 3.79 -4.41 -13.59
C ASN A 97 2.82 -3.22 -13.60
N LEU A 98 2.99 -2.31 -12.63
CA LEU A 98 2.18 -1.10 -12.49
C LEU A 98 2.75 0.03 -13.35
N PRO A 99 1.89 0.80 -14.04
CA PRO A 99 2.32 2.02 -14.71
C PRO A 99 2.82 3.04 -13.69
N LYS A 100 3.62 4.01 -14.15
CA LYS A 100 3.87 5.23 -13.38
C LYS A 100 2.57 6.04 -13.33
N ILE A 101 2.17 6.44 -12.14
CA ILE A 101 0.97 7.24 -11.89
C ILE A 101 1.44 8.51 -11.21
N ASP A 102 1.39 9.63 -11.93
CA ASP A 102 1.77 10.96 -11.43
C ASP A 102 0.71 11.56 -10.50
#